data_AF-A0A2U8HLR7-F1
#
_entry.id   AF-A0A2U8HLR7-F1
#
_cell.length_a   1.000
_cell.length_b   1.000
_cell.length_c   1.000
_cell.angle_alpha   90.00
_cell.angle_beta   90.00
_cell.angle_gamma   90.00
#
_symmetry.space_group_name_H-M   'P 1'
#
loop_
_entity.id
_entity.type
_entity.pdbx_description
1 polymer ?
#
loop_
_entity_poly.entity_id
_entity_poly.type
_entity_poly.pdbx_seq_one_letter_code
_entity_poly.pdbx_strand_id
1 'polypeptide(L)'
;MKPAKLTTVNLEKSADVARLRDVAMTLTNVLGFGAFERTRTVTAIVELGRNAIEHGQKGRATFALTEVRGKPALDLTVIDQGRGIPQEHLDPNGAVGSSSSGMGLGLRGVQRIAERFEVETGHEGTRINTSFLSSAAVPDSGLLAARAAEALSALSAKDPTAALTEQNRALTEGIADRDLLMQELHHRTGNNLALIVALIRMSKSQAEAEETHQVLRELEIRVGALAKAHELMQRTTGAGDLELGEMLQEVASNAERAFSGSGREVAIGVVCPQMELEGKLVIDIGLIVGELITNAYKYAFAGRDRGTISVRVEGSLQAGLVLNVADDGVGLPEGAERPERSQSLGWRMIRTLTFQHGATLNVESAGGLSVHVKFPAQG
;
A
#
# COMPACT_ATOMS: atom_id res chain seq x y z
N MET A 1 -22.84 -31.67 7.76
CA MET A 1 -21.52 -31.33 8.34
C MET A 1 -21.02 -30.02 7.73
N LYS A 2 -20.21 -29.20 8.42
CA LYS A 2 -19.51 -28.07 7.77
C LYS A 2 -18.44 -28.64 6.82
N PRO A 3 -18.25 -28.05 5.62
CA PRO A 3 -17.23 -28.51 4.67
C PRO A 3 -15.83 -28.46 5.30
N ALA A 4 -15.12 -29.58 5.26
CA ALA A 4 -13.72 -29.67 5.68
C ALA A 4 -12.82 -29.39 4.48
N LYS A 5 -12.19 -28.21 4.43
CA LYS A 5 -11.26 -27.84 3.35
C LYS A 5 -10.06 -28.79 3.36
N LEU A 6 -9.74 -29.39 2.21
CA LEU A 6 -8.63 -30.33 2.05
C LEU A 6 -7.40 -29.64 1.44
N THR A 7 -7.55 -28.98 0.30
CA THR A 7 -6.44 -28.29 -0.39
C THR A 7 -6.95 -27.30 -1.44
N THR A 8 -6.06 -26.44 -1.94
CA THR A 8 -6.32 -25.53 -3.05
C THR A 8 -5.21 -25.69 -4.09
N VAL A 9 -5.58 -25.77 -5.36
CA VAL A 9 -4.69 -25.80 -6.53
C VAL A 9 -4.90 -24.52 -7.32
N ASN A 10 -3.84 -23.75 -7.54
CA ASN A 10 -3.89 -22.58 -8.43
C ASN A 10 -3.90 -23.04 -9.89
N LEU A 11 -4.61 -22.32 -10.75
CA LEU A 11 -4.88 -22.68 -12.14
C LEU A 11 -4.50 -21.50 -13.04
N GLU A 12 -3.24 -21.45 -13.48
CA GLU A 12 -2.73 -20.33 -14.28
C GLU A 12 -2.02 -20.79 -15.56
N LYS A 13 -1.41 -21.98 -15.53
CA LYS A 13 -0.68 -22.55 -16.65
C LYS A 13 -1.18 -23.96 -16.93
N SER A 14 -0.99 -24.44 -18.17
CA SER A 14 -1.40 -25.79 -18.55
C SER A 14 -0.77 -26.90 -17.69
N ALA A 15 0.40 -26.65 -17.09
CA ALA A 15 1.05 -27.56 -16.14
C ALA A 15 0.24 -27.75 -14.84
N ASP A 16 -0.53 -26.74 -14.42
CA ASP A 16 -1.37 -26.82 -13.22
C ASP A 16 -2.53 -27.80 -13.37
N VAL A 17 -2.96 -28.04 -14.62
CA VAL A 17 -3.98 -29.05 -14.93
C VAL A 17 -3.48 -30.46 -14.60
N ALA A 18 -2.19 -30.73 -14.81
CA ALA A 18 -1.58 -32.00 -14.42
C ALA A 18 -1.57 -32.16 -12.89
N ARG A 19 -1.18 -31.11 -12.16
CA ARG A 19 -1.23 -31.10 -10.69
C ARG A 19 -2.66 -31.24 -10.16
N LEU A 20 -3.63 -30.56 -10.77
CA LEU A 20 -5.05 -30.67 -10.44
C LEU A 20 -5.55 -32.12 -10.61
N ARG A 21 -5.15 -32.77 -11.71
CA ARG A 21 -5.44 -34.18 -11.97
C ARG A 21 -4.85 -35.09 -10.91
N ASP A 22 -3.60 -34.88 -10.51
CA ASP A 22 -2.92 -35.71 -9.51
C ASP A 22 -3.57 -35.56 -8.12
N VAL A 23 -3.94 -34.33 -7.75
CA VAL A 23 -4.70 -34.05 -6.52
C VAL A 23 -6.07 -34.72 -6.57
N ALA A 24 -6.80 -34.58 -7.68
CA ALA A 24 -8.11 -35.22 -7.86
C ALA A 24 -8.04 -36.74 -7.81
N MET A 25 -7.04 -37.35 -8.46
CA MET A 25 -6.79 -38.80 -8.42
C MET A 25 -6.47 -39.27 -6.99
N THR A 26 -5.67 -38.51 -6.27
CA THR A 26 -5.30 -38.81 -4.88
C THR A 26 -6.53 -38.78 -3.98
N LEU A 27 -7.31 -37.70 -4.05
CA LEU A 27 -8.50 -37.50 -3.20
C LEU A 27 -9.61 -38.51 -3.49
N THR A 28 -9.94 -38.73 -4.76
CA THR A 28 -10.96 -39.73 -5.15
C THR A 28 -10.57 -41.15 -4.73
N ASN A 29 -9.28 -41.48 -4.74
CA ASN A 29 -8.80 -42.77 -4.23
C ASN A 29 -8.97 -42.87 -2.71
N VAL A 30 -8.60 -41.84 -1.95
CA VAL A 30 -8.79 -41.80 -0.49
C VAL A 30 -10.26 -41.89 -0.10
N LEU A 31 -11.14 -41.24 -0.87
CA LEU A 31 -12.58 -41.23 -0.64
C LEU A 31 -13.32 -42.49 -1.14
N GLY A 32 -12.58 -43.47 -1.66
CA GLY A 32 -13.12 -44.77 -2.04
C GLY A 32 -13.99 -44.75 -3.31
N PHE A 33 -13.82 -43.77 -4.20
CA PHE A 33 -14.56 -43.72 -5.46
C PHE A 33 -14.29 -44.99 -6.27
N GLY A 34 -15.34 -45.61 -6.82
CA GLY A 34 -15.19 -46.72 -7.76
C GLY A 34 -14.39 -46.29 -9.00
N ALA A 35 -13.77 -47.25 -9.71
CA ALA A 35 -12.91 -46.92 -10.85
C ALA A 35 -13.61 -46.07 -11.93
N PHE A 36 -14.89 -46.34 -12.19
CA PHE A 36 -15.71 -45.59 -13.14
C PHE A 36 -16.07 -44.19 -12.63
N GLU A 37 -16.48 -44.07 -11.37
CA GLU A 37 -16.80 -42.80 -10.71
C GLU A 37 -15.58 -41.89 -10.66
N ARG A 38 -14.44 -42.43 -10.22
CA ARG A 38 -13.16 -41.73 -10.16
C ARG A 38 -12.76 -41.18 -11.52
N THR A 39 -12.83 -41.98 -12.58
CA THR A 39 -12.46 -41.52 -13.93
C THR A 39 -13.35 -40.37 -14.38
N ARG A 40 -14.66 -40.47 -14.18
CA ARG A 40 -15.61 -39.40 -14.54
C ARG A 40 -15.41 -38.14 -13.72
N THR A 41 -15.24 -38.27 -12.41
CA THR A 41 -14.99 -37.15 -11.49
C THR A 41 -13.68 -36.44 -11.82
N VAL A 42 -12.59 -37.18 -12.04
CA VAL A 42 -11.28 -36.58 -12.38
C VAL A 42 -11.35 -35.87 -13.73
N THR A 43 -11.97 -36.47 -14.74
CA THR A 43 -12.15 -35.81 -16.04
C THR A 43 -13.00 -34.54 -15.92
N ALA A 44 -14.06 -34.56 -15.11
CA ALA A 44 -14.89 -33.39 -14.84
C ALA A 44 -14.11 -32.27 -14.13
N ILE A 45 -13.32 -32.62 -13.10
CA ILE A 45 -12.46 -31.67 -12.38
C ILE A 45 -11.42 -31.05 -13.31
N VAL A 46 -10.77 -31.86 -14.16
CA VAL A 46 -9.78 -31.40 -15.14
C VAL A 46 -10.42 -30.49 -16.18
N GLU A 47 -11.62 -30.80 -16.65
CA GLU A 47 -12.36 -29.95 -17.59
C GLU A 47 -12.66 -28.57 -16.98
N LEU A 48 -13.17 -28.54 -15.73
CA LEU A 48 -13.42 -27.27 -15.03
C LEU A 48 -12.13 -26.47 -14.84
N GLY A 49 -11.05 -27.13 -14.45
CA GLY A 49 -9.76 -26.48 -14.27
C GLY A 49 -9.17 -25.94 -15.57
N ARG A 50 -9.33 -26.69 -16.66
CA ARG A 50 -8.93 -26.27 -18.01
C ARG A 50 -9.72 -25.04 -18.47
N ASN A 51 -11.03 -25.04 -18.29
CA ASN A 51 -11.89 -23.90 -18.64
C ASN A 51 -11.50 -22.64 -17.86
N ALA A 52 -11.17 -22.78 -16.57
CA ALA A 52 -10.68 -21.68 -15.75
C ALA A 52 -9.35 -21.09 -16.24
N ILE A 53 -8.51 -21.87 -16.92
CA ILE A 53 -7.26 -21.37 -17.51
C ILE A 53 -7.52 -20.77 -18.90
N GLU A 54 -8.24 -21.49 -19.77
CA GLU A 54 -8.46 -21.10 -21.17
C GLU A 54 -9.38 -19.87 -21.31
N HIS A 55 -10.31 -19.67 -20.37
CA HIS A 55 -11.29 -18.58 -20.41
C HIS A 55 -11.17 -17.59 -19.24
N GLY A 56 -10.44 -17.97 -18.20
CA GLY A 56 -10.42 -17.28 -16.91
C GLY A 56 -9.17 -16.46 -16.59
N GLN A 57 -8.11 -16.53 -17.43
CA GLN A 57 -6.78 -15.93 -17.25
C GLN A 57 -6.00 -16.43 -16.02
N LYS A 58 -6.56 -16.30 -14.82
CA LYS A 58 -6.09 -16.88 -13.56
C LYS A 58 -7.26 -17.46 -12.78
N GLY A 59 -7.07 -18.63 -12.18
CA GLY A 59 -8.09 -19.26 -11.36
C GLY A 59 -7.54 -20.11 -10.22
N ARG A 60 -8.45 -20.68 -9.43
CA ARG A 60 -8.12 -21.62 -8.35
C ARG A 60 -9.21 -22.66 -8.18
N ALA A 61 -8.80 -23.88 -7.87
CA ALA A 61 -9.64 -25.02 -7.53
C ALA A 61 -9.46 -25.38 -6.05
N THR A 62 -10.52 -25.27 -5.25
CA THR A 62 -10.52 -25.64 -3.84
C THR A 62 -11.28 -26.94 -3.63
N PHE A 63 -10.63 -27.92 -3.02
CA PHE A 63 -11.22 -29.20 -2.66
C PHE A 63 -11.66 -29.19 -1.21
N ALA A 64 -12.86 -29.69 -0.95
CA ALA A 64 -13.38 -29.92 0.39
C ALA A 64 -14.04 -31.30 0.49
N LEU A 65 -14.07 -31.83 1.70
CA LEU A 65 -14.83 -33.01 2.05
C LEU A 65 -16.14 -32.60 2.71
N THR A 66 -17.25 -33.04 2.14
CA THR A 66 -18.58 -32.96 2.74
C THR A 66 -19.23 -34.33 2.82
N GLU A 67 -20.41 -34.35 3.42
CA GLU A 67 -21.24 -35.54 3.52
C GLU A 67 -22.60 -35.22 2.93
N VAL A 68 -23.02 -36.01 1.95
CA VAL A 68 -24.30 -35.88 1.26
C VAL A 68 -25.04 -37.20 1.41
N ARG A 69 -26.20 -37.17 2.05
CA ARG A 69 -27.05 -38.36 2.30
C ARG A 69 -26.30 -39.54 2.96
N GLY A 70 -25.42 -39.25 3.92
CA GLY A 70 -24.65 -40.28 4.64
C GLY A 70 -23.46 -40.85 3.87
N LYS A 71 -23.08 -40.24 2.73
CA LYS A 71 -21.94 -40.66 1.91
C LYS A 71 -20.93 -39.53 1.76
N PRO A 72 -19.62 -39.84 1.67
CA PRO A 72 -18.61 -38.82 1.45
C PRO A 72 -18.75 -38.21 0.07
N ALA A 73 -18.66 -36.90 0.01
CA ALA A 73 -18.68 -36.11 -1.22
C ALA A 73 -17.40 -35.29 -1.34
N LEU A 74 -16.81 -35.32 -2.54
CA LEU A 74 -15.71 -34.43 -2.90
C LEU A 74 -16.32 -33.16 -3.48
N ASP A 75 -16.23 -32.08 -2.72
CA ASP A 75 -16.62 -30.76 -3.18
C ASP A 75 -15.44 -30.09 -3.87
N LEU A 76 -15.71 -29.48 -5.01
CA LEU A 76 -14.77 -28.69 -5.78
C LEU A 76 -15.41 -27.32 -6.06
N THR A 77 -14.76 -26.28 -5.60
CA THR A 77 -15.04 -24.89 -5.97
C THR A 77 -13.95 -24.39 -6.91
N VAL A 78 -14.32 -24.10 -8.16
CA VAL A 78 -13.43 -23.45 -9.14
C VAL A 78 -13.82 -21.98 -9.24
N ILE A 79 -12.86 -21.09 -9.12
CA ILE A 79 -13.05 -19.63 -9.30
C ILE A 79 -12.04 -19.16 -10.34
N ASP A 80 -12.49 -18.37 -11.30
CA ASP A 80 -11.65 -17.67 -12.26
C ASP A 80 -11.99 -16.17 -12.33
N GLN A 81 -11.15 -15.40 -13.03
CA GLN A 81 -11.29 -13.95 -13.24
C GLN A 81 -11.60 -13.62 -14.72
N GLY A 82 -12.24 -14.54 -15.43
CA GLY A 82 -12.57 -14.40 -16.84
C GLY A 82 -13.73 -13.46 -17.14
N ARG A 83 -14.08 -13.38 -18.43
CA ARG A 83 -15.22 -12.59 -18.93
C ARG A 83 -16.61 -13.11 -18.51
N GLY A 84 -16.66 -14.20 -17.74
CA GLY A 84 -17.88 -14.91 -17.40
C GLY A 84 -18.34 -15.91 -18.47
N ILE A 85 -19.26 -16.80 -18.08
CA ILE A 85 -19.94 -17.76 -18.96
C ILE A 85 -21.25 -17.12 -19.48
N PRO A 86 -21.48 -17.04 -20.80
CA PRO A 86 -22.73 -16.54 -21.37
C PRO A 86 -23.94 -17.39 -20.93
N GLN A 87 -25.10 -16.77 -20.68
CA GLN A 87 -26.28 -17.48 -20.14
C GLN A 87 -26.78 -18.64 -21.02
N GLU A 88 -26.62 -18.55 -22.34
CA GLU A 88 -26.95 -19.62 -23.29
C GLU A 88 -26.16 -20.92 -23.06
N HIS A 89 -24.98 -20.84 -22.44
CA HIS A 89 -24.15 -21.99 -22.08
C HIS A 89 -24.53 -22.61 -20.73
N LEU A 90 -25.42 -21.97 -19.97
CA LEU A 90 -25.87 -22.38 -18.64
C LEU A 90 -27.29 -22.97 -18.63
N ASP A 91 -28.05 -22.85 -19.74
CA ASP A 91 -29.39 -23.43 -19.85
C ASP A 91 -29.34 -24.97 -19.95
N PRO A 92 -29.92 -25.70 -18.97
CA PRO A 92 -29.98 -27.15 -18.99
C PRO A 92 -30.94 -27.72 -20.04
N ASN A 93 -31.86 -26.93 -20.60
CA ASN A 93 -32.91 -27.34 -21.56
C ASN A 93 -32.79 -26.71 -22.96
N GLY A 94 -31.79 -25.86 -23.20
CA GLY A 94 -31.60 -25.15 -24.47
C GLY A 94 -31.21 -26.07 -25.65
N ALA A 95 -31.63 -25.71 -26.86
CA ALA A 95 -31.36 -26.48 -28.09
C ALA A 95 -29.86 -26.76 -28.30
N VAL A 96 -29.56 -27.91 -28.90
CA VAL A 96 -28.21 -28.47 -29.09
C VAL A 96 -27.43 -27.66 -30.14
N GLY A 97 -26.98 -26.48 -29.75
CA GLY A 97 -25.94 -25.72 -30.44
C GLY A 97 -24.57 -26.14 -29.91
N SER A 98 -23.75 -26.73 -30.77
CA SER A 98 -22.40 -27.21 -30.48
C SER A 98 -21.48 -26.12 -29.91
N SER A 99 -21.19 -26.17 -28.61
CA SER A 99 -19.96 -25.60 -28.04
C SER A 99 -18.95 -26.70 -27.72
N SER A 100 -18.85 -27.70 -28.59
CA SER A 100 -17.81 -28.73 -28.57
C SER A 100 -16.72 -28.38 -29.58
N SER A 101 -15.77 -27.53 -29.19
CA SER A 101 -14.50 -27.35 -29.92
C SER A 101 -13.32 -28.05 -29.22
N GLY A 102 -13.59 -29.13 -28.47
CA GLY A 102 -12.56 -29.97 -27.86
C GLY A 102 -13.07 -31.37 -27.54
N MET A 103 -12.15 -32.36 -27.49
CA MET A 103 -12.40 -33.76 -27.11
C MET A 103 -12.84 -33.96 -25.63
N GLY A 104 -13.30 -32.91 -24.95
CA GLY A 104 -13.65 -32.89 -23.53
C GLY A 104 -15.13 -33.18 -23.23
N LEU A 105 -15.47 -33.33 -21.95
CA LEU A 105 -16.86 -33.54 -21.51
C LEU A 105 -17.72 -32.27 -21.62
N GLY A 106 -17.10 -31.09 -21.67
CA GLY A 106 -17.79 -29.80 -21.59
C GLY A 106 -18.48 -29.56 -20.24
N LEU A 107 -18.88 -28.31 -19.98
CA LEU A 107 -19.59 -27.92 -18.74
C LEU A 107 -20.88 -28.72 -18.50
N ARG A 108 -21.60 -29.07 -19.57
CA ARG A 108 -22.81 -29.92 -19.50
C ARG A 108 -22.50 -31.35 -19.07
N GLY A 109 -21.36 -31.88 -19.50
CA GLY A 109 -20.89 -33.19 -19.06
C GLY A 109 -20.62 -33.23 -17.56
N VAL A 110 -20.04 -32.14 -17.03
CA VAL A 110 -19.81 -31.97 -15.59
C VAL A 110 -21.14 -31.88 -14.82
N GLN A 111 -22.09 -31.07 -15.31
CA GLN A 111 -23.42 -30.90 -14.69
C GLN A 111 -24.20 -32.23 -14.59
N ARG A 112 -24.02 -33.15 -15.55
CA ARG A 112 -24.64 -34.49 -15.51
C ARG A 112 -23.99 -35.46 -14.53
N ILE A 113 -22.77 -35.21 -14.09
CA ILE A 113 -22.01 -36.10 -13.20
C ILE A 113 -22.10 -35.64 -11.75
N ALA A 114 -22.09 -34.33 -11.53
CA ALA A 114 -22.11 -33.75 -10.20
C ALA A 114 -23.50 -33.89 -9.55
N GLU A 115 -23.54 -34.24 -8.27
CA GLU A 115 -24.77 -34.24 -7.46
C GLU A 115 -25.25 -32.80 -7.21
N ARG A 116 -24.30 -31.86 -7.15
CA ARG A 116 -24.56 -30.42 -7.07
C ARG A 116 -23.71 -29.70 -8.10
N PHE A 117 -24.30 -28.76 -8.82
CA PHE A 117 -23.61 -27.91 -9.78
C PHE A 117 -24.24 -26.51 -9.74
N GLU A 118 -23.53 -25.56 -9.15
CA GLU A 118 -23.96 -24.17 -9.01
C GLU A 118 -22.95 -23.26 -9.70
N VAL A 119 -23.44 -22.30 -10.48
CA VAL A 119 -22.61 -21.34 -11.21
C VAL A 119 -23.01 -19.93 -10.82
N GLU A 120 -22.04 -19.17 -10.35
CA GLU A 120 -22.12 -17.71 -10.17
C GLU A 120 -21.18 -17.10 -11.21
N THR A 121 -21.68 -16.30 -12.15
CA THR A 121 -20.85 -15.74 -13.22
C THR A 121 -21.20 -14.30 -13.53
N GLY A 122 -20.19 -13.49 -13.83
CA GLY A 122 -20.34 -12.08 -14.20
C GLY A 122 -19.11 -11.56 -14.94
N HIS A 123 -19.03 -10.24 -15.14
CA HIS A 123 -17.92 -9.61 -15.84
C HIS A 123 -16.58 -9.65 -15.07
N GLU A 124 -16.62 -10.00 -13.78
CA GLU A 124 -15.44 -10.11 -12.90
C GLU A 124 -14.94 -11.56 -12.74
N GLY A 125 -15.57 -12.54 -13.41
CA GLY A 125 -15.19 -13.94 -13.34
C GLY A 125 -16.33 -14.93 -13.17
N THR A 126 -15.98 -16.21 -13.06
CA THR A 126 -16.92 -17.30 -12.80
C THR A 126 -16.51 -18.10 -11.57
N ARG A 127 -17.48 -18.42 -10.72
CA ARG A 127 -17.38 -19.42 -9.65
C ARG A 127 -18.29 -20.59 -9.96
N ILE A 128 -17.74 -21.79 -9.96
CA ILE A 128 -18.46 -23.04 -10.13
C ILE A 128 -18.27 -23.89 -8.87
N ASN A 129 -19.37 -24.21 -8.18
CA ASN A 129 -19.38 -25.14 -7.05
C ASN A 129 -19.94 -26.49 -7.52
N THR A 130 -19.15 -27.54 -7.33
CA THR A 130 -19.54 -28.91 -7.69
C THR A 130 -19.36 -29.87 -6.53
N SER A 131 -20.25 -30.87 -6.44
CA SER A 131 -20.15 -31.96 -5.46
C SER A 131 -20.19 -33.30 -6.18
N PHE A 132 -19.20 -34.16 -5.93
CA PHE A 132 -19.13 -35.51 -6.48
C PHE A 132 -19.30 -36.54 -5.39
N LEU A 133 -20.28 -37.44 -5.53
CA LEU A 133 -20.61 -38.42 -4.51
C LEU A 133 -19.79 -39.70 -4.68
N SER A 134 -19.21 -40.21 -3.60
CA SER A 134 -18.62 -41.55 -3.57
C SER A 134 -19.71 -42.59 -3.30
N SER A 135 -19.68 -43.73 -4.02
CA SER A 135 -20.56 -44.87 -3.72
C SER A 135 -20.14 -45.66 -2.48
N ALA A 136 -18.91 -45.46 -1.97
CA ALA A 136 -18.38 -46.22 -0.85
C ALA A 136 -19.10 -45.93 0.47
N ALA A 137 -19.44 -46.98 1.20
CA ALA A 137 -19.86 -46.89 2.59
C ALA A 137 -18.63 -46.78 3.48
N VAL A 138 -18.30 -45.58 3.96
CA VAL A 138 -17.09 -45.34 4.77
C VAL A 138 -17.47 -44.69 6.10
N PRO A 139 -16.86 -45.09 7.24
CA PRO A 139 -17.54 -44.99 8.54
C PRO A 139 -17.30 -43.69 9.32
N ASP A 140 -16.40 -42.81 8.87
CA ASP A 140 -16.12 -41.57 9.60
C ASP A 140 -15.46 -40.52 8.69
N SER A 141 -16.10 -39.37 8.56
CA SER A 141 -15.62 -38.21 7.80
C SER A 141 -14.32 -37.62 8.35
N GLY A 142 -14.06 -37.74 9.65
CA GLY A 142 -12.82 -37.27 10.29
C GLY A 142 -11.60 -38.09 9.88
N LEU A 143 -11.75 -39.42 9.83
CA LEU A 143 -10.69 -40.34 9.39
C LEU A 143 -10.34 -40.14 7.90
N LEU A 144 -11.35 -39.88 7.06
CA LEU A 144 -11.15 -39.58 5.65
C LEU A 144 -10.38 -38.27 5.43
N ALA A 145 -10.70 -37.22 6.19
CA ALA A 145 -9.98 -35.95 6.13
C ALA A 145 -8.50 -36.11 6.52
N ALA A 146 -8.20 -36.89 7.57
CA ALA A 146 -6.83 -37.17 7.99
C ALA A 146 -6.03 -37.94 6.93
N ARG A 147 -6.61 -38.99 6.33
CA ARG A 147 -5.97 -39.75 5.24
C ARG A 147 -5.75 -38.90 3.99
N ALA A 148 -6.69 -38.00 3.68
CA ALA A 148 -6.56 -37.08 2.56
C ALA A 148 -5.39 -36.12 2.78
N ALA A 149 -5.25 -35.56 3.99
CA ALA A 149 -4.14 -34.68 4.34
C ALA A 149 -2.78 -35.39 4.24
N GLU A 150 -2.67 -36.63 4.70
CA GLU A 150 -1.45 -37.43 4.60
C GLU A 150 -1.07 -37.72 3.14
N ALA A 151 -2.04 -38.17 2.32
CA ALA A 151 -1.80 -38.49 0.91
C ALA A 151 -1.40 -37.25 0.08
N LEU A 152 -2.00 -36.09 0.38
CA LEU A 152 -1.63 -34.82 -0.26
C LEU A 152 -0.22 -34.36 0.15
N SER A 153 0.18 -34.58 1.39
CA SER A 153 1.52 -34.26 1.87
C SER A 153 2.58 -35.13 1.17
N ALA A 154 2.29 -36.43 0.98
CA ALA A 154 3.16 -37.34 0.23
C ALA A 154 3.25 -36.98 -1.27
N LEU A 155 2.18 -36.47 -1.86
CA LEU A 155 2.18 -35.97 -3.25
C LEU A 155 3.06 -34.73 -3.39
N SER A 156 3.02 -33.80 -2.42
CA SER A 156 3.83 -32.58 -2.43
C SER A 156 5.33 -32.85 -2.21
N ALA A 157 5.70 -33.95 -1.55
CA ALA A 157 7.08 -34.35 -1.34
C ALA A 157 7.80 -34.86 -2.60
N LYS A 158 7.06 -35.14 -3.69
CA LYS A 158 7.63 -35.65 -4.95
C LYS A 158 8.15 -34.55 -5.90
N ASP A 159 7.83 -33.27 -5.68
CA ASP A 159 8.35 -32.16 -6.48
C ASP A 159 8.59 -30.89 -5.64
N PRO A 160 9.69 -30.86 -4.85
CA PRO A 160 10.05 -29.72 -4.01
C PRO A 160 10.37 -28.46 -4.82
N THR A 161 10.81 -28.62 -6.07
CA THR A 161 11.07 -27.52 -7.00
C THR A 161 9.80 -26.81 -7.43
N ALA A 162 8.73 -27.54 -7.78
CA ALA A 162 7.44 -26.93 -8.10
C ALA A 162 6.81 -26.21 -6.89
N ALA A 163 6.95 -26.78 -5.69
CA ALA A 163 6.46 -26.14 -4.45
C ALA A 163 7.21 -24.83 -4.15
N LEU A 164 8.54 -24.81 -4.30
CA LEU A 164 9.35 -23.61 -4.09
C LEU A 164 9.07 -22.54 -5.15
N THR A 165 8.88 -22.94 -6.41
CA THR A 165 8.58 -22.02 -7.52
C THR A 165 7.22 -21.35 -7.30
N GLU A 166 6.23 -22.09 -6.82
CA GLU A 166 4.91 -21.56 -6.50
C GLU A 166 4.94 -20.63 -5.27
N GLN A 167 5.73 -20.97 -4.25
CA GLN A 167 5.91 -20.11 -3.09
C GLN A 167 6.60 -18.79 -3.47
N ASN A 168 7.64 -18.83 -4.30
CA ASN A 168 8.32 -17.63 -4.79
C ASN A 168 7.39 -16.77 -5.65
N ARG A 169 6.54 -17.39 -6.48
CA ARG A 169 5.56 -16.67 -7.28
C ARG A 169 4.51 -15.98 -6.41
N ALA A 170 3.92 -16.69 -5.45
CA ALA A 170 2.95 -16.12 -4.51
C ALA A 170 3.56 -15.00 -3.66
N LEU A 171 4.83 -15.13 -3.25
CA LEU A 171 5.57 -14.06 -2.59
C LEU A 171 5.75 -12.85 -3.52
N THR A 172 6.13 -13.07 -4.77
CA THR A 172 6.35 -11.98 -5.75
C THR A 172 5.04 -11.24 -6.05
N GLU A 173 3.94 -11.96 -6.23
CA GLU A 173 2.61 -11.37 -6.42
C GLU A 173 2.15 -10.62 -5.15
N GLY A 174 2.34 -11.20 -3.97
CA GLY A 174 2.02 -10.52 -2.71
C GLY A 174 2.85 -9.25 -2.49
N ILE A 175 4.10 -9.22 -2.94
CA ILE A 175 4.93 -8.00 -2.94
C ILE A 175 4.36 -6.98 -3.91
N ALA A 176 4.04 -7.37 -5.14
CA ALA A 176 3.47 -6.47 -6.14
C ALA A 176 2.13 -5.86 -5.71
N ASP A 177 1.22 -6.66 -5.14
CA ASP A 177 -0.06 -6.20 -4.60
C ASP A 177 0.14 -5.22 -3.43
N ARG A 178 1.07 -5.54 -2.53
CA ARG A 178 1.43 -4.65 -1.42
C ARG A 178 1.96 -3.32 -1.93
N ASP A 179 2.85 -3.34 -2.93
CA ASP A 179 3.46 -2.13 -3.45
C ASP A 179 2.43 -1.24 -4.19
N LEU A 180 1.47 -1.84 -4.91
CA LEU A 180 0.36 -1.12 -5.53
C LEU A 180 -0.58 -0.50 -4.49
N LEU A 181 -0.93 -1.25 -3.44
CA LEU A 181 -1.72 -0.73 -2.30
C LEU A 181 -1.00 0.43 -1.59
N MET A 182 0.32 0.31 -1.39
CA MET A 182 1.13 1.39 -0.82
C MET A 182 1.11 2.62 -1.73
N GLN A 183 1.27 2.47 -3.04
CA GLN A 183 1.17 3.59 -3.99
C GLN A 183 -0.19 4.30 -3.91
N GLU A 184 -1.31 3.56 -3.85
CA GLU A 184 -2.64 4.14 -3.71
C GLU A 184 -2.81 4.87 -2.35
N LEU A 185 -2.31 4.30 -1.25
CA LEU A 185 -2.32 4.95 0.05
C LEU A 185 -1.50 6.24 0.07
N HIS A 186 -0.33 6.24 -0.57
CA HIS A 186 0.49 7.43 -0.70
C HIS A 186 -0.23 8.49 -1.55
N HIS A 187 -0.77 8.12 -2.70
CA HIS A 187 -1.52 9.05 -3.55
C HIS A 187 -2.71 9.68 -2.80
N ARG A 188 -3.49 8.88 -2.07
CA ARG A 188 -4.60 9.37 -1.22
C ARG A 188 -4.13 10.28 -0.10
N THR A 189 -3.02 9.95 0.56
CA THR A 189 -2.45 10.79 1.62
C THR A 189 -2.02 12.14 1.07
N GLY A 190 -1.42 12.18 -0.12
CA GLY A 190 -1.09 13.43 -0.82
C GLY A 190 -2.34 14.27 -1.12
N ASN A 191 -3.38 13.64 -1.67
CA ASN A 191 -4.66 14.31 -1.94
C ASN A 191 -5.32 14.85 -0.67
N ASN A 192 -5.27 14.09 0.43
CA ASN A 192 -5.81 14.51 1.72
C ASN A 192 -5.05 15.71 2.29
N LEU A 193 -3.71 15.70 2.22
CA LEU A 193 -2.89 16.83 2.65
C LEU A 193 -3.16 18.08 1.80
N ALA A 194 -3.28 17.92 0.48
CA ALA A 194 -3.64 19.02 -0.42
C ALA A 194 -5.03 19.59 -0.09
N LEU A 195 -6.02 18.72 0.19
CA LEU A 195 -7.34 19.14 0.63
C LEU A 195 -7.30 19.90 1.97
N ILE A 196 -6.52 19.43 2.94
CA ILE A 196 -6.35 20.11 4.24
C ILE A 196 -5.75 21.51 4.03
N VAL A 197 -4.71 21.64 3.19
CA VAL A 197 -4.12 22.95 2.86
C VAL A 197 -5.16 23.87 2.21
N ALA A 198 -5.97 23.36 1.28
CA ALA A 198 -7.04 24.13 0.65
C ALA A 198 -8.09 24.61 1.67
N LEU A 199 -8.51 23.74 2.60
CA LEU A 199 -9.43 24.11 3.67
C LEU A 199 -8.84 25.17 4.60
N ILE A 200 -7.56 25.06 4.97
CA ILE A 200 -6.86 26.08 5.77
C ILE A 200 -6.88 27.42 5.05
N ARG A 201 -6.59 27.45 3.74
CA ARG A 201 -6.64 28.68 2.93
C ARG A 201 -8.04 29.28 2.87
N MET A 202 -9.07 28.46 2.68
CA MET A 202 -10.47 28.90 2.68
C MET A 202 -10.86 29.48 4.04
N SER A 203 -10.58 28.78 5.14
CA SER A 203 -10.82 29.28 6.50
C SER A 203 -10.06 30.56 6.78
N LYS A 204 -8.82 30.68 6.27
CA LYS A 204 -8.02 31.91 6.39
C LYS A 204 -8.70 33.06 5.67
N SER A 205 -9.23 32.85 4.47
CA SER A 205 -9.91 33.91 3.71
C SER A 205 -11.22 34.42 4.34
N GLN A 206 -11.83 33.61 5.22
CA GLN A 206 -13.08 33.94 5.92
C GLN A 206 -12.84 34.40 7.37
N ALA A 207 -11.61 34.36 7.86
CA ALA A 207 -11.30 34.77 9.22
C ALA A 207 -11.44 36.30 9.36
N GLU A 208 -12.06 36.75 10.45
CA GLU A 208 -12.19 38.19 10.74
C GLU A 208 -11.12 38.66 11.75
N ALA A 209 -10.75 37.79 12.70
CA ALA A 209 -9.76 38.10 13.72
C ALA A 209 -8.32 37.86 13.22
N GLU A 210 -7.44 38.82 13.47
CA GLU A 210 -6.03 38.74 13.05
C GLU A 210 -5.29 37.59 13.74
N GLU A 211 -5.65 37.28 14.99
CA GLU A 211 -5.11 36.13 15.73
C GLU A 211 -5.43 34.81 15.00
N THR A 212 -6.64 34.68 14.46
CA THR A 212 -7.06 33.50 13.69
C THR A 212 -6.32 33.43 12.36
N HIS A 213 -6.16 34.57 11.67
CA HIS A 213 -5.34 34.65 10.46
C HIS A 213 -3.89 34.21 10.71
N GLN A 214 -3.32 34.60 11.85
CA GLN A 214 -1.96 34.22 12.23
C GLN A 214 -1.84 32.72 12.47
N VAL A 215 -2.74 32.13 13.25
CA VAL A 215 -2.74 30.68 13.51
C VAL A 215 -2.90 29.88 12.21
N LEU A 216 -3.79 30.31 11.31
CA LEU A 216 -4.00 29.64 10.04
C LEU A 216 -2.80 29.78 9.08
N ARG A 217 -2.08 30.91 9.10
CA ARG A 217 -0.81 31.05 8.37
C ARG A 217 0.26 30.07 8.87
N GLU A 218 0.41 29.96 10.19
CA GLU A 218 1.34 28.99 10.80
C GLU A 218 0.98 27.54 10.40
N LEU A 219 -0.31 27.20 10.43
CA LEU A 219 -0.78 25.87 10.00
C LEU A 219 -0.56 25.62 8.51
N GLU A 220 -0.80 26.63 7.65
CA GLU A 220 -0.60 26.51 6.21
C GLU A 220 0.87 26.17 5.88
N ILE A 221 1.83 26.85 6.53
CA ILE A 221 3.26 26.60 6.31
C ILE A 221 3.65 25.20 6.79
N ARG A 222 3.22 24.79 8.00
CA ARG A 222 3.53 23.47 8.57
C ARG A 222 2.93 22.32 7.74
N VAL A 223 1.64 22.40 7.42
CA VAL A 223 0.97 21.33 6.65
C VAL A 223 1.46 21.33 5.20
N GLY A 224 1.79 22.50 4.63
CA GLY A 224 2.44 22.60 3.32
C GLY A 224 3.79 21.89 3.26
N ALA A 225 4.62 22.04 4.29
CA ALA A 225 5.89 21.31 4.43
C ALA A 225 5.65 19.78 4.48
N LEU A 226 4.69 19.32 5.28
CA LEU A 226 4.34 17.89 5.35
C LEU A 226 3.82 17.35 4.01
N ALA A 227 2.99 18.13 3.31
CA ALA A 227 2.49 17.78 1.98
C ALA A 227 3.63 17.64 0.97
N LYS A 228 4.59 18.57 0.98
CA LYS A 228 5.75 18.52 0.08
C LYS A 228 6.63 17.31 0.35
N ALA A 229 6.95 17.05 1.61
CA ALA A 229 7.77 15.90 1.96
C ALA A 229 7.10 14.59 1.52
N HIS A 230 5.78 14.47 1.71
CA HIS A 230 5.02 13.31 1.26
C HIS A 230 4.99 13.16 -0.27
N GLU A 231 5.01 14.27 -1.02
CA GLU A 231 5.20 14.27 -2.48
C GLU A 231 6.60 13.78 -2.87
N LEU A 232 7.66 14.30 -2.21
CA LEU A 232 9.04 13.91 -2.49
C LEU A 232 9.29 12.43 -2.19
N MET A 233 8.76 11.92 -1.06
CA MET A 233 8.80 10.50 -0.71
C MET A 233 8.12 9.59 -1.73
N GLN A 234 7.15 10.07 -2.50
CA GLN A 234 6.51 9.29 -3.57
C GLN A 234 7.35 9.24 -4.83
N ARG A 235 8.09 10.31 -5.15
CA ARG A 235 8.94 10.38 -6.35
C ARG A 235 10.10 9.39 -6.25
N THR A 236 10.64 9.19 -5.06
CA THR A 236 11.66 8.19 -4.79
C THR A 236 10.97 6.83 -4.62
N THR A 237 11.13 5.91 -5.58
CA THR A 237 10.57 4.55 -5.50
C THR A 237 11.36 3.74 -4.47
N GLY A 238 11.05 3.93 -3.18
CA GLY A 238 11.69 3.25 -2.04
C GLY A 238 11.87 4.16 -0.82
N ALA A 239 12.48 3.64 0.25
CA ALA A 239 12.99 4.43 1.38
C ALA A 239 14.28 5.18 0.98
N GLY A 240 14.21 5.93 -0.14
CA GLY A 240 15.36 6.64 -0.67
C GLY A 240 15.49 8.03 -0.07
N ASP A 241 16.70 8.55 -0.16
CA ASP A 241 17.03 9.89 0.31
C ASP A 241 16.25 10.94 -0.52
N LEU A 242 15.89 12.04 0.14
CA LEU A 242 15.16 13.16 -0.46
C LEU A 242 16.10 14.35 -0.62
N GLU A 243 15.97 15.06 -1.74
CA GLU A 243 16.76 16.27 -1.98
C GLU A 243 16.30 17.40 -1.03
N LEU A 244 17.21 17.88 -0.18
CA LEU A 244 16.91 18.86 0.85
C LEU A 244 16.63 20.25 0.27
N GLY A 245 17.35 20.65 -0.78
CA GLY A 245 17.16 21.94 -1.45
C GLY A 245 15.72 22.16 -1.95
N GLU A 246 15.12 21.16 -2.59
CA GLU A 246 13.73 21.19 -3.08
C GLU A 246 12.74 21.41 -1.94
N MET A 247 12.96 20.74 -0.80
CA MET A 247 12.14 20.93 0.39
C MET A 247 12.25 22.37 0.92
N LEU A 248 13.48 22.89 1.06
CA LEU A 248 13.71 24.22 1.60
C LEU A 248 13.15 25.33 0.69
N GLN A 249 13.27 25.17 -0.62
CA GLN A 249 12.68 26.09 -1.60
C GLN A 249 11.16 26.11 -1.51
N GLU A 250 10.52 24.93 -1.39
CA GLU A 250 9.06 24.87 -1.24
C GLU A 250 8.59 25.47 0.08
N VAL A 251 9.31 25.24 1.19
CA VAL A 251 8.99 25.88 2.48
C VAL A 251 9.09 27.40 2.38
N ALA A 252 10.15 27.92 1.75
CA ALA A 252 10.31 29.36 1.52
C ALA A 252 9.17 29.93 0.66
N SER A 253 8.87 29.31 -0.48
CA SER A 253 7.76 29.71 -1.36
C SER A 253 6.40 29.64 -0.67
N ASN A 254 6.16 28.62 0.15
CA ASN A 254 4.96 28.50 0.98
C ASN A 254 4.84 29.66 1.97
N ALA A 255 5.93 30.03 2.64
CA ALA A 255 5.93 31.16 3.55
C ALA A 255 5.68 32.49 2.82
N GLU A 256 6.35 32.74 1.68
CA GLU A 256 6.11 33.94 0.86
C GLU A 256 4.63 34.05 0.45
N ARG A 257 4.02 32.96 0.00
CA ARG A 257 2.58 32.92 -0.31
C ARG A 257 1.71 33.14 0.92
N ALA A 258 2.03 32.51 2.06
CA ALA A 258 1.24 32.61 3.28
C ALA A 258 1.23 34.04 3.85
N PHE A 259 2.32 34.79 3.69
CA PHE A 259 2.47 36.18 4.12
C PHE A 259 2.24 37.22 3.01
N SER A 260 1.89 36.78 1.79
CA SER A 260 1.48 37.67 0.70
C SER A 260 0.29 38.52 1.13
N GLY A 261 0.35 39.83 0.85
CA GLY A 261 -0.68 40.80 1.27
C GLY A 261 -0.46 41.43 2.65
N SER A 262 0.61 41.09 3.37
CA SER A 262 0.98 41.76 4.64
C SER A 262 1.47 43.20 4.49
N GLY A 263 1.61 43.70 3.26
CA GLY A 263 2.15 45.02 2.95
C GLY A 263 3.69 45.13 3.07
N ARG A 264 4.36 44.04 3.45
CA ARG A 264 5.83 43.97 3.61
C ARG A 264 6.48 43.26 2.42
N GLU A 265 7.58 43.82 1.93
CA GLU A 265 8.47 43.20 0.93
C GLU A 265 9.62 42.47 1.64
N VAL A 266 9.41 41.19 1.94
CA VAL A 266 10.46 40.33 2.52
C VAL A 266 10.91 39.33 1.47
N ALA A 267 12.21 39.32 1.16
CA ALA A 267 12.81 38.35 0.24
C ALA A 267 13.38 37.16 1.00
N ILE A 268 13.08 35.93 0.54
CA ILE A 268 13.64 34.71 1.14
C ILE A 268 14.66 34.08 0.19
N GLY A 269 15.93 34.04 0.60
CA GLY A 269 17.02 33.40 -0.14
C GLY A 269 17.35 32.03 0.41
N VAL A 270 17.31 30.99 -0.43
CA VAL A 270 17.73 29.63 -0.07
C VAL A 270 19.04 29.27 -0.78
N VAL A 271 20.04 28.87 0.00
CA VAL A 271 21.33 28.38 -0.50
C VAL A 271 21.60 27.01 0.11
N CYS A 272 21.41 25.96 -0.69
CA CYS A 272 21.63 24.58 -0.29
C CYS A 272 22.49 23.88 -1.35
N PRO A 273 23.63 23.26 -0.98
CA PRO A 273 24.31 22.31 -1.84
C PRO A 273 23.37 21.15 -2.20
N GLN A 274 23.57 20.54 -3.37
CA GLN A 274 22.83 19.34 -3.74
C GLN A 274 23.10 18.24 -2.71
N MET A 275 22.06 17.86 -1.99
CA MET A 275 22.18 16.97 -0.84
C MET A 275 20.92 16.15 -0.68
N GLU A 276 21.09 14.83 -0.65
CA GLU A 276 20.02 13.90 -0.37
C GLU A 276 20.16 13.40 1.07
N LEU A 277 19.06 13.42 1.83
CA LEU A 277 19.01 13.00 3.23
C LEU A 277 17.83 12.05 3.46
N GLU A 278 17.88 11.26 4.53
CA GLU A 278 16.74 10.44 4.96
C GLU A 278 15.46 11.29 5.06
N GLY A 279 14.36 10.81 4.51
CA GLY A 279 13.14 11.60 4.39
C GLY A 279 12.59 12.14 5.72
N LYS A 280 12.76 11.42 6.84
CA LYS A 280 12.40 11.94 8.16
C LYS A 280 13.21 13.18 8.55
N LEU A 281 14.52 13.17 8.29
CA LEU A 281 15.40 14.31 8.56
C LEU A 281 15.04 15.52 7.68
N VAL A 282 14.70 15.30 6.40
CA VAL A 282 14.23 16.37 5.50
C VAL A 282 12.95 17.02 6.01
N ILE A 283 11.98 16.22 6.48
CA ILE A 283 10.75 16.74 7.11
C ILE A 283 11.08 17.60 8.32
N ASP A 284 11.88 17.07 9.22
CA ASP A 284 12.19 17.73 10.48
C ASP A 284 12.96 19.05 10.24
N ILE A 285 13.90 19.08 9.30
CA ILE A 285 14.59 20.31 8.85
C ILE A 285 13.59 21.30 8.24
N GLY A 286 12.71 20.85 7.33
CA GLY A 286 11.72 21.73 6.71
C GLY A 286 10.75 22.36 7.70
N LEU A 287 10.33 21.63 8.73
CA LEU A 287 9.51 22.16 9.82
C LEU A 287 10.27 23.20 10.65
N ILE A 288 11.54 22.93 11.00
CA ILE A 288 12.39 23.90 11.71
C ILE A 288 12.51 25.20 10.90
N VAL A 289 12.80 25.11 9.60
CA VAL A 289 12.94 26.28 8.73
C VAL A 289 11.63 27.05 8.60
N GLY A 290 10.51 26.35 8.42
CA GLY A 290 9.18 26.99 8.36
C GLY A 290 8.83 27.78 9.62
N GLU A 291 9.14 27.24 10.80
CA GLU A 291 8.95 27.95 12.07
C GLU A 291 9.86 29.17 12.20
N LEU A 292 11.12 29.05 11.81
CA LEU A 292 12.09 30.14 11.89
C LEU A 292 11.74 31.29 10.94
N ILE A 293 11.34 30.97 9.70
CA ILE A 293 10.83 31.96 8.74
C ILE A 293 9.58 32.66 9.31
N THR A 294 8.64 31.89 9.87
CA THR A 294 7.42 32.46 10.48
C THR A 294 7.76 33.39 11.64
N ASN A 295 8.73 33.03 12.48
CA ASN A 295 9.20 33.89 13.56
C ASN A 295 9.83 35.18 13.04
N ALA A 296 10.61 35.13 11.95
CA ALA A 296 11.16 36.34 11.34
C ALA A 296 10.04 37.29 10.86
N TYR A 297 9.02 36.79 10.15
CA TYR A 297 7.86 37.61 9.75
C TYR A 297 7.12 38.23 10.94
N LYS A 298 7.03 37.51 12.07
CA LYS A 298 6.33 37.97 13.27
C LYS A 298 7.11 39.03 14.05
N TYR A 299 8.41 38.86 14.17
CA TYR A 299 9.21 39.61 15.15
C TYR A 299 10.32 40.46 14.51
N ALA A 300 11.01 39.95 13.48
CA ALA A 300 12.22 40.58 12.93
C ALA A 300 11.92 41.89 12.16
N PHE A 301 10.78 41.96 11.48
CA PHE A 301 10.41 43.10 10.62
C PHE A 301 9.33 44.00 11.23
N ALA A 302 9.20 44.01 12.57
CA ALA A 302 8.31 44.93 13.25
C ALA A 302 8.73 46.39 12.96
N GLY A 303 7.82 47.20 12.42
CA GLY A 303 8.09 48.59 12.03
C GLY A 303 8.96 48.75 10.78
N ARG A 304 9.14 47.68 9.98
CA ARG A 304 9.88 47.71 8.71
C ARG A 304 9.02 47.16 7.58
N ASP A 305 9.06 47.84 6.44
CA ASP A 305 8.32 47.42 5.24
C ASP A 305 9.16 46.53 4.31
N ARG A 306 10.46 46.38 4.61
CA ARG A 306 11.41 45.61 3.81
C ARG A 306 12.35 44.80 4.70
N GLY A 307 12.79 43.64 4.19
CA GLY A 307 13.80 42.81 4.85
C GLY A 307 14.18 41.58 4.02
N THR A 308 15.15 40.83 4.54
CA THR A 308 15.66 39.62 3.93
C THR A 308 15.74 38.50 4.96
N ILE A 309 15.31 37.31 4.56
CA ILE A 309 15.54 36.08 5.30
C ILE A 309 16.47 35.20 4.46
N SER A 310 17.49 34.65 5.08
CA SER A 310 18.44 33.73 4.45
C SER A 310 18.36 32.36 5.11
N VAL A 311 18.23 31.32 4.28
CA VAL A 311 18.30 29.92 4.67
C VAL A 311 19.53 29.34 3.99
N ARG A 312 20.53 28.96 4.77
CA ARG A 312 21.79 28.41 4.26
C ARG A 312 22.06 27.06 4.87
N VAL A 313 22.49 26.12 4.03
CA VAL A 313 22.97 24.81 4.44
C VAL A 313 24.45 24.68 4.07
N GLU A 314 25.27 24.23 5.02
CA GLU A 314 26.71 24.01 4.84
C GLU A 314 27.11 22.63 5.38
N GLY A 315 28.17 22.05 4.81
CA GLY A 315 28.70 20.74 5.21
C GLY A 315 28.03 19.56 4.50
N SER A 316 28.12 18.38 5.12
CA SER A 316 27.53 17.13 4.61
C SER A 316 27.20 16.19 5.78
N LEU A 317 26.41 15.14 5.53
CA LEU A 317 26.15 14.13 6.55
C LEU A 317 27.44 13.49 7.11
N GLN A 318 28.46 13.26 6.29
CA GLN A 318 29.71 12.62 6.74
C GLN A 318 30.59 13.54 7.60
N ALA A 319 30.50 14.87 7.41
CA ALA A 319 31.33 15.85 8.11
C ALA A 319 30.57 16.65 9.18
N GLY A 320 29.25 16.45 9.27
CA GLY A 320 28.33 17.28 10.03
C GLY A 320 27.69 18.34 9.14
N LEU A 321 26.40 18.56 9.36
CA LEU A 321 25.55 19.48 8.61
C LEU A 321 25.24 20.70 9.48
N VAL A 322 25.34 21.90 8.90
CA VAL A 322 24.95 23.14 9.58
C VAL A 322 23.82 23.79 8.77
N LEU A 323 22.66 23.91 9.40
CA LEU A 323 21.56 24.74 8.93
C LEU A 323 21.66 26.11 9.62
N ASN A 324 21.67 27.18 8.83
CA ASN A 324 21.60 28.55 9.32
C ASN A 324 20.35 29.24 8.75
N VAL A 325 19.50 29.77 9.62
CA VAL A 325 18.38 30.63 9.23
C VAL A 325 18.57 31.98 9.90
N ALA A 326 18.75 33.04 9.10
CA ALA A 326 19.03 34.37 9.59
C ALA A 326 18.15 35.44 8.92
N ASP A 327 17.74 36.44 9.69
CA ASP A 327 17.07 37.64 9.19
C ASP A 327 17.96 38.89 9.36
N ASP A 328 17.67 39.94 8.58
CA ASP A 328 18.31 41.27 8.70
C ASP A 328 17.47 42.26 9.53
N GLY A 329 16.62 41.73 10.42
CA GLY A 329 15.62 42.47 11.17
C GLY A 329 16.16 43.28 12.35
N VAL A 330 15.25 43.63 13.27
CA VAL A 330 15.58 44.41 14.48
C VAL A 330 16.38 43.62 15.52
N GLY A 331 16.49 42.30 15.35
CA GLY A 331 17.16 41.41 16.31
C GLY A 331 16.39 41.25 17.63
N LEU A 332 17.09 40.77 18.66
CA LEU A 332 16.53 40.62 20.01
C LEU A 332 16.65 41.95 20.77
N PRO A 333 15.57 42.41 21.44
CA PRO A 333 15.64 43.54 22.34
C PRO A 333 16.67 43.30 23.46
N GLU A 334 17.33 44.36 23.90
CA GLU A 334 18.31 44.30 24.99
C GLU A 334 17.64 43.78 26.27
N GLY A 335 18.19 42.71 26.86
CA GLY A 335 17.64 42.06 28.06
C GLY A 335 16.43 41.14 27.82
N ALA A 336 15.99 40.94 26.57
CA ALA A 336 14.95 39.96 26.27
C ALA A 336 15.39 38.53 26.64
N GLU A 337 14.43 37.71 27.08
CA GLU A 337 14.69 36.28 27.24
C GLU A 337 15.08 35.68 25.90
N ARG A 338 16.12 34.83 25.95
CA ARG A 338 16.59 34.13 24.76
C ARG A 338 15.48 33.28 24.15
N PRO A 339 15.16 33.44 22.85
CA PRO A 339 13.96 32.87 22.25
C PRO A 339 13.99 31.33 22.25
N GLU A 340 15.18 30.71 22.20
CA GLU A 340 15.35 29.28 22.34
C GLU A 340 14.92 28.73 23.71
N ARG A 341 14.64 29.59 24.71
CA ARG A 341 14.06 29.19 26.01
C ARG A 341 12.53 29.38 26.08
N SER A 342 11.92 29.97 25.06
CA SER A 342 10.49 30.25 25.01
C SER A 342 9.63 28.98 25.11
N GLN A 343 8.50 29.07 25.80
CA GLN A 343 7.48 28.00 25.90
C GLN A 343 6.48 28.00 24.73
N SER A 344 6.67 28.88 23.74
CA SER A 344 5.85 28.86 22.53
C SER A 344 5.93 27.51 21.83
N LEU A 345 4.85 27.15 21.13
CA LEU A 345 4.77 25.87 20.43
C LEU A 345 5.89 25.71 19.40
N GLY A 346 6.16 26.76 18.61
CA GLY A 346 7.21 26.75 17.58
C GLY A 346 8.60 26.48 18.15
N TRP A 347 8.98 27.18 19.23
CA TRP A 347 10.29 26.93 19.86
C TRP A 347 10.38 25.58 20.57
N ARG A 348 9.28 25.08 21.16
CA ARG A 348 9.20 23.69 21.66
C ARG A 348 9.43 22.69 20.54
N MET A 349 8.82 22.89 19.38
CA MET A 349 8.99 22.04 18.21
C MET A 349 10.45 22.06 17.72
N ILE A 350 11.02 23.24 17.49
CA ILE A 350 12.42 23.40 17.05
C ILE A 350 13.38 22.65 18.00
N ARG A 351 13.24 22.85 19.31
CA ARG A 351 14.08 22.15 20.31
C ARG A 351 13.89 20.63 20.26
N THR A 352 12.65 20.17 20.15
CA THR A 352 12.33 18.74 20.14
C THR A 352 12.93 18.06 18.92
N LEU A 353 12.74 18.64 17.73
CA LEU A 353 13.28 18.14 16.47
C LEU A 353 14.81 18.19 16.46
N THR A 354 15.39 19.29 16.95
CA THR A 354 16.86 19.41 17.08
C THR A 354 17.43 18.31 17.99
N PHE A 355 16.84 18.12 19.17
CA PHE A 355 17.31 17.13 20.14
C PHE A 355 17.16 15.69 19.63
N GLN A 356 16.07 15.37 18.93
CA GLN A 356 15.84 14.03 18.35
C GLN A 356 16.94 13.60 17.39
N HIS A 357 17.60 14.54 16.71
CA HIS A 357 18.69 14.28 15.78
C HIS A 357 20.08 14.41 16.41
N GLY A 358 20.16 14.52 17.75
CA GLY A 358 21.44 14.75 18.45
C GLY A 358 22.12 16.06 18.04
N ALA A 359 21.37 16.99 17.44
CA ALA A 359 21.88 18.25 16.95
C ALA A 359 21.96 19.28 18.08
N THR A 360 22.72 20.35 17.82
CA THR A 360 22.87 21.49 18.73
C THR A 360 22.26 22.74 18.14
N LEU A 361 21.68 23.58 18.99
CA LEU A 361 21.01 24.82 18.62
C LEU A 361 21.79 25.99 19.23
N ASN A 362 22.16 26.97 18.41
CA ASN A 362 22.74 28.23 18.85
C ASN A 362 21.98 29.41 18.23
N VAL A 363 21.73 30.44 19.04
CA VAL A 363 21.02 31.65 18.61
C VAL A 363 21.90 32.86 18.85
N GLU A 364 22.07 33.66 17.81
CA GLU A 364 22.88 34.86 17.82
C GLU A 364 22.01 36.05 17.40
N SER A 365 22.26 37.21 18.00
CA SER A 365 21.61 38.45 17.57
C SER A 365 22.66 39.52 17.31
N ALA A 366 22.97 39.71 16.04
CA ALA A 366 23.96 40.67 15.56
C ALA A 366 23.50 41.22 14.20
N GLY A 367 22.83 42.38 14.21
CA GLY A 367 22.24 42.96 12.99
C GLY A 367 21.00 42.21 12.46
N GLY A 368 20.30 41.51 13.36
CA GLY A 368 19.19 40.61 13.07
C GLY A 368 19.17 39.44 14.06
N LEU A 369 18.40 38.40 13.78
CA LEU A 369 18.46 37.12 14.50
C LEU A 369 19.02 36.03 13.56
N SER A 370 19.99 35.26 14.05
CA SER A 370 20.57 34.12 13.35
C SER A 370 20.45 32.86 14.19
N VAL A 371 19.90 31.79 13.62
CA VAL A 371 19.70 30.51 14.29
C VAL A 371 20.47 29.43 13.57
N HIS A 372 21.42 28.84 14.29
CA HIS A 372 22.30 27.79 13.81
C HIS A 372 21.91 26.45 14.42
N VAL A 373 21.56 25.49 13.56
CA VAL A 373 21.31 24.10 13.94
C VAL A 373 22.42 23.24 13.36
N LYS A 374 23.24 22.65 14.23
CA LYS A 374 24.37 21.81 13.84
C LYS A 374 24.05 20.35 14.12
N PHE A 375 23.87 19.58 13.07
CA PHE A 375 23.66 18.14 13.11
C PHE A 375 25.02 17.42 13.14
N PRO A 376 25.18 16.38 13.97
CA PRO A 376 26.43 15.63 14.04
C PRO A 376 26.69 14.87 12.73
N ALA A 377 27.97 14.54 12.50
CA ALA A 377 28.33 13.64 11.42
C ALA A 377 27.69 12.26 11.64
N GLN A 378 27.08 11.71 10.58
CA GLN A 378 26.56 10.36 10.54
C GLN A 378 27.54 9.50 9.73
N GLY A 379 28.05 8.45 10.38
CA GLY A 379 29.09 7.55 9.84
C GLY A 379 28.52 6.31 9.17
#